data_AF-A0AAV6H5H2-F1
#
_entry.id   AF-A0AAV6H5H2-F1
#
_cell.length_a   1.000
_cell.length_b   1.000
_cell.length_c   1.000
_cell.angle_alpha   90.00
_cell.angle_beta   90.00
_cell.angle_gamma   90.00
#
_symmetry.space_group_name_H-M   'P 1'
#
loop_
_entity.id
_entity.type
_entity.pdbx_description
1 polymer ?
#
loop_
_entity_poly.entity_id
_entity_poly.type
_entity_poly.pdbx_seq_one_letter_code
_entity_poly.pdbx_strand_id
1 'polypeptide(L)'
;MDDIHLHYRFLNWRRRIREIREVRAVRFQERYKRMLKDGDTLSYHGNSDEVGCYVAPRPLSKGNCYFEVTIMDTGVRDAGLTTVFFTKNGKEVGSVVVPVAPDGLFPAIGMHSLGEEVRLDLQAEWGQEEDDSVMMVDSHEDEWGRLYDVRSSGTLLEYVGKGKSIMDVGLAQARQPLTTRSHYFEVEIVDAGDKCYIALGLARRDYPKNRHPGWSRGSVAYHADDGKIFHGSGVGDPFGPRCFEGDIMGCGIMFPRDYISDGEDELDEWEALEVRPKQGHVQNFVYLNDEDEEEDGDDPEQDQEGRKVMVFFTRNGKIIGRREVVVPMGGFYPTIGMLSSGEKVKVDLHPLSG
;
A
#
# COMPACT_ATOMS: atom_id res chain seq x y z
N MET A 1 14.65 7.22 79.45
CA MET A 1 14.05 5.96 78.97
C MET A 1 13.23 6.15 77.69
N ASP A 2 13.10 7.37 77.17
CA ASP A 2 12.20 7.68 76.04
C ASP A 2 12.80 7.48 74.63
N ASP A 3 14.12 7.46 74.49
CA ASP A 3 14.78 7.31 73.18
C ASP A 3 14.69 5.92 72.56
N ILE A 4 14.65 4.87 73.38
CA ILE A 4 14.55 3.48 72.91
C ILE A 4 13.17 3.23 72.30
N HIS A 5 12.12 3.86 72.85
CA HIS A 5 10.76 3.74 72.34
C HIS A 5 10.58 4.46 70.99
N LEU A 6 11.26 5.58 70.77
CA LEU A 6 11.23 6.30 69.49
C LEU A 6 11.96 5.52 68.40
N HIS A 7 13.12 4.94 68.72
CA HIS A 7 13.90 4.11 67.79
C HIS A 7 13.13 2.86 67.34
N TYR A 8 12.48 2.15 68.27
CA TYR A 8 11.63 1.00 67.94
C TYR A 8 10.41 1.37 67.08
N ARG A 9 9.78 2.53 67.35
CA ARG A 9 8.69 3.04 66.50
C ARG A 9 9.17 3.40 65.09
N PHE A 10 10.37 3.96 64.95
CA PHE A 10 10.97 4.31 63.67
C PHE A 10 11.36 3.08 62.83
N LEU A 11 11.91 2.04 63.48
CA LEU A 11 12.20 0.77 62.80
C LEU A 11 10.92 0.05 62.35
N ASN A 12 9.89 0.02 63.20
CA ASN A 12 8.60 -0.57 62.84
C ASN A 12 7.90 0.22 61.72
N TRP A 13 8.01 1.55 61.72
CA TRP A 13 7.52 2.42 60.64
C TRP A 13 8.25 2.15 59.31
N ARG A 14 9.58 2.03 59.34
CA ARG A 14 10.40 1.70 58.16
C ARG A 14 10.11 0.30 57.61
N ARG A 15 9.94 -0.71 58.48
CA ARG A 15 9.49 -2.06 58.07
C ARG A 15 8.12 -2.03 57.42
N ARG A 16 7.16 -1.32 58.02
CA ARG A 16 5.79 -1.20 57.50
C ARG A 16 5.74 -0.45 56.17
N ILE A 17 6.57 0.58 55.96
CA ILE A 17 6.71 1.26 54.66
C ILE A 17 7.34 0.33 53.62
N ARG A 18 8.36 -0.46 54.00
CA ARG A 18 8.97 -1.44 53.10
C ARG A 18 7.95 -2.52 52.71
N GLU A 19 7.20 -3.06 53.65
CA GLU A 19 6.08 -3.98 53.40
C GLU A 19 5.01 -3.37 52.49
N ILE A 20 4.59 -2.12 52.73
CA ILE A 20 3.60 -1.44 51.86
C ILE A 20 4.16 -1.21 50.46
N ARG A 21 5.46 -0.88 50.33
CA ARG A 21 6.13 -0.70 49.03
C ARG A 21 6.30 -2.04 48.31
N GLU A 22 6.65 -3.12 49.00
CA GLU A 22 6.76 -4.47 48.46
C GLU A 22 5.38 -5.01 48.05
N VAL A 23 4.35 -4.86 48.90
CA VAL A 23 2.97 -5.24 48.58
C VAL A 23 2.40 -4.42 47.41
N ARG A 24 2.75 -3.12 47.30
CA ARG A 24 2.40 -2.30 46.13
C ARG A 24 3.21 -2.72 44.90
N ALA A 25 4.49 -3.03 45.02
CA ALA A 25 5.32 -3.49 43.91
C ALA A 25 4.81 -4.82 43.32
N VAL A 26 4.35 -5.75 44.17
CA VAL A 26 3.72 -7.01 43.74
C VAL A 26 2.37 -6.76 43.03
N ARG A 27 1.63 -5.71 43.40
CA ARG A 27 0.35 -5.36 42.74
C ARG A 27 0.51 -4.75 41.35
N PHE A 28 1.69 -4.26 40.99
CA PHE A 28 1.95 -3.60 39.71
C PHE A 28 2.97 -4.33 38.83
N GLN A 29 3.05 -5.66 38.97
CA GLN A 29 3.78 -6.51 38.03
C GLN A 29 2.81 -7.10 37.01
N GLU A 30 3.29 -7.20 35.77
CA GLU A 30 2.54 -7.89 34.73
C GLU A 30 2.47 -9.38 35.04
N ARG A 31 1.33 -9.99 34.74
CA ARG A 31 1.10 -11.42 34.98
C ARG A 31 0.63 -12.07 33.71
N TYR A 32 1.31 -13.13 33.31
CA TYR A 32 0.91 -13.90 32.15
C TYR A 32 1.04 -15.40 32.43
N LYS A 33 0.14 -16.18 31.85
CA LYS A 33 0.13 -17.63 31.92
C LYS A 33 -0.09 -18.17 30.51
N ARG A 34 0.81 -19.06 30.08
CA ARG A 34 0.77 -19.68 28.74
C ARG A 34 0.86 -18.67 27.59
N MET A 35 1.44 -17.51 27.87
CA MET A 35 1.71 -16.46 26.90
C MET A 35 3.20 -16.14 26.95
N LEU A 36 3.81 -15.89 25.79
CA LEU A 36 5.12 -15.25 25.69
C LEU A 36 4.88 -13.79 25.36
N LYS A 37 5.72 -12.92 25.94
CA LYS A 37 5.70 -11.49 25.68
C LYS A 37 7.03 -11.09 25.06
N ASP A 38 6.96 -10.49 23.89
CA ASP A 38 8.10 -9.84 23.22
C ASP A 38 7.71 -8.41 22.86
N GLY A 39 8.29 -7.43 23.57
CA GLY A 39 7.85 -6.03 23.49
C GLY A 39 6.36 -5.89 23.81
N ASP A 40 5.60 -5.41 22.83
CA ASP A 40 4.14 -5.23 22.91
C ASP A 40 3.34 -6.42 22.34
N THR A 41 4.03 -7.43 21.83
CA THR A 41 3.42 -8.62 21.23
C THR A 41 3.21 -9.71 22.28
N LEU A 42 2.01 -10.28 22.30
CA LEU A 42 1.66 -11.43 23.13
C LEU A 42 1.35 -12.64 22.25
N SER A 43 2.08 -13.74 22.41
CA SER A 43 1.84 -14.99 21.68
C SER A 43 1.44 -16.13 22.63
N TYR A 44 0.49 -16.96 22.20
CA TYR A 44 0.03 -18.11 22.98
C TYR A 44 1.01 -19.29 22.81
N HIS A 45 1.39 -19.93 23.92
CA HIS A 45 2.31 -21.07 23.91
C HIS A 45 1.75 -22.32 24.62
N GLY A 46 0.44 -22.34 24.92
CA GLY A 46 -0.22 -23.49 25.53
C GLY A 46 -0.85 -24.45 24.51
N ASN A 47 -1.45 -25.53 25.01
CA ASN A 47 -2.18 -26.49 24.18
C ASN A 47 -3.59 -25.96 23.82
N SER A 48 -4.25 -26.61 22.84
CA SER A 48 -5.57 -26.21 22.34
C SER A 48 -6.72 -26.38 23.35
N ASP A 49 -6.53 -27.16 24.40
CA ASP A 49 -7.48 -27.41 25.50
C ASP A 49 -7.29 -26.45 26.69
N GLU A 50 -6.38 -25.50 26.55
CA GLU A 50 -5.94 -24.60 27.61
C GLU A 50 -6.19 -23.14 27.24
N VAL A 51 -6.33 -22.28 28.25
CA VAL A 51 -6.55 -20.83 28.06
C VAL A 51 -5.30 -20.05 28.49
N GLY A 52 -4.82 -19.18 27.60
CA GLY A 52 -3.81 -18.17 27.88
C GLY A 52 -4.43 -16.93 28.50
N CYS A 53 -3.73 -16.28 29.43
CA CYS A 53 -4.20 -15.04 30.04
C CYS A 53 -3.03 -14.10 30.27
N TYR A 54 -3.25 -12.82 29.93
CA TYR A 54 -2.35 -11.71 30.22
C TYR A 54 -3.10 -10.66 31.07
N VAL A 55 -2.42 -10.13 32.09
CA VAL A 55 -2.91 -9.04 32.92
C VAL A 55 -1.83 -7.96 33.00
N ALA A 56 -2.17 -6.79 32.46
CA ALA A 56 -1.31 -5.62 32.46
C ALA A 56 -0.92 -5.20 33.89
N PRO A 57 0.27 -4.58 34.06
CA PRO A 57 0.77 -4.21 35.39
C PRO A 57 0.00 -3.05 36.03
N ARG A 58 -0.78 -2.27 35.27
CA ARG A 58 -1.52 -1.12 35.80
C ARG A 58 -3.00 -1.20 35.42
N PRO A 59 -3.92 -0.89 36.35
CA PRO A 59 -5.33 -0.74 36.00
C PRO A 59 -5.51 0.51 35.12
N LEU A 60 -6.59 0.50 34.34
CA LEU A 60 -7.04 1.70 33.64
C LEU A 60 -7.29 2.84 34.63
N SER A 61 -7.04 4.07 34.19
CA SER A 61 -7.18 5.28 35.00
C SER A 61 -8.00 6.32 34.24
N LYS A 62 -8.38 7.43 34.90
CA LYS A 62 -9.11 8.51 34.21
C LYS A 62 -8.35 9.10 33.01
N GLY A 63 -7.02 9.05 33.00
CA GLY A 63 -6.19 9.53 31.89
C GLY A 63 -5.73 8.44 30.91
N ASN A 64 -6.06 7.17 31.19
CA ASN A 64 -5.78 6.04 30.30
C ASN A 64 -6.88 5.00 30.53
N CYS A 65 -8.06 5.28 29.98
CA CYS A 65 -9.30 4.54 30.23
C CYS A 65 -9.66 3.55 29.10
N TYR A 66 -8.80 3.42 28.09
CA TYR A 66 -8.98 2.52 26.96
C TYR A 66 -7.71 1.70 26.71
N PHE A 67 -7.86 0.58 26.00
CA PHE A 67 -6.75 -0.18 25.42
C PHE A 67 -7.24 -0.82 24.12
N GLU A 68 -6.33 -1.08 23.20
CA GLU A 68 -6.62 -1.72 21.91
C GLU A 68 -5.79 -2.99 21.77
N VAL A 69 -6.30 -3.95 21.01
CA VAL A 69 -5.64 -5.21 20.71
C VAL A 69 -5.73 -5.46 19.21
N THR A 70 -4.59 -5.62 18.56
CA THR A 70 -4.52 -6.04 17.15
C THR A 70 -4.23 -7.53 17.09
N ILE A 71 -5.06 -8.29 16.39
CA ILE A 71 -4.88 -9.74 16.22
C ILE A 71 -3.89 -9.96 15.08
N MET A 72 -2.69 -10.43 15.40
CA MET A 72 -1.63 -10.70 14.42
C MET A 72 -1.77 -12.11 13.80
N ASP A 73 -2.21 -13.10 14.58
CA ASP A 73 -2.45 -14.49 14.16
C ASP A 73 -3.57 -15.08 15.03
N THR A 74 -4.51 -15.80 14.43
CA THR A 74 -5.66 -16.43 15.12
C THR A 74 -5.35 -17.85 15.63
N GLY A 75 -4.24 -18.47 15.21
CA GLY A 75 -3.86 -19.82 15.63
C GLY A 75 -4.79 -20.94 15.14
N VAL A 76 -5.83 -20.62 14.37
CA VAL A 76 -6.72 -21.60 13.73
C VAL A 76 -6.08 -21.98 12.39
N ARG A 77 -5.42 -23.14 12.36
CA ARG A 77 -4.73 -23.64 11.17
C ARG A 77 -5.66 -24.58 10.41
N ASP A 78 -6.34 -24.07 9.39
CA ASP A 78 -6.80 -24.94 8.30
C ASP A 78 -5.58 -25.48 7.57
N ALA A 79 -5.53 -26.79 7.32
CA ALA A 79 -4.47 -27.40 6.52
C ALA A 79 -4.56 -26.83 5.10
N GLY A 80 -3.69 -25.86 4.78
CA GLY A 80 -3.64 -25.22 3.48
C GLY A 80 -3.47 -26.28 2.39
N LEU A 81 -4.38 -26.27 1.41
CA LEU A 81 -4.23 -27.01 0.18
C LEU A 81 -3.43 -26.15 -0.80
N THR A 82 -2.44 -26.71 -1.48
CA THR A 82 -1.72 -26.04 -2.57
C THR A 82 -1.78 -26.88 -3.84
N THR A 83 -1.71 -26.24 -4.99
CA THR A 83 -1.66 -26.93 -6.28
C THR A 83 -0.21 -27.10 -6.71
N VAL A 84 0.22 -28.34 -6.90
CA VAL A 84 1.53 -28.68 -7.47
C VAL A 84 1.33 -29.05 -8.93
N PHE A 85 2.08 -28.44 -9.83
CA PHE A 85 2.07 -28.73 -11.25
C PHE A 85 3.44 -29.19 -11.73
N PHE A 86 3.45 -29.94 -12.82
CA PHE A 86 4.68 -30.48 -13.42
C PHE A 86 4.79 -30.02 -14.86
N THR A 87 5.97 -29.60 -15.26
CA THR A 87 6.27 -29.19 -16.63
C THR A 87 7.28 -30.13 -17.27
N LYS A 88 7.22 -30.24 -18.60
CA LYS A 88 8.22 -30.94 -19.40
C LYS A 88 8.50 -30.10 -20.64
N ASN A 89 9.75 -29.65 -20.77
CA ASN A 89 10.18 -28.75 -21.86
C ASN A 89 9.31 -27.48 -21.94
N GLY A 90 9.18 -26.74 -20.83
CA GLY A 90 8.41 -25.50 -20.76
C GLY A 90 6.88 -25.67 -20.66
N LYS A 91 6.32 -26.82 -21.06
CA LYS A 91 4.88 -27.05 -21.10
C LYS A 91 4.35 -27.81 -19.88
N GLU A 92 3.24 -27.37 -19.29
CA GLU A 92 2.55 -28.10 -18.21
C GLU A 92 2.05 -29.47 -18.71
N VAL A 93 2.36 -30.50 -17.93
CA VAL A 93 1.95 -31.91 -18.16
C VAL A 93 0.75 -32.26 -17.29
N GLY A 94 0.60 -31.63 -16.13
CA GLY A 94 -0.58 -31.74 -15.27
C GLY A 94 -0.36 -31.16 -13.87
N SER A 95 -1.46 -31.02 -13.13
CA SER A 95 -1.51 -30.44 -11.79
C SER A 95 -2.33 -31.29 -10.81
N VAL A 96 -1.96 -31.21 -9.52
CA VAL A 96 -2.58 -31.95 -8.43
C VAL A 96 -2.65 -31.07 -7.19
N VAL A 97 -3.79 -31.11 -6.49
CA VAL A 97 -3.96 -30.41 -5.22
C VAL A 97 -3.47 -31.31 -4.09
N VAL A 98 -2.56 -30.79 -3.25
CA VAL A 98 -1.95 -31.51 -2.13
C VAL A 98 -2.03 -30.70 -0.83
N PRO A 99 -2.15 -31.37 0.32
CA PRO A 99 -2.03 -30.70 1.61
C PRO A 99 -0.59 -30.25 1.86
N VAL A 100 -0.40 -29.03 2.33
CA VAL A 100 0.92 -28.49 2.64
C VAL A 100 1.17 -28.54 4.15
N ALA A 101 2.30 -29.15 4.52
CA ALA A 101 2.78 -29.14 5.89
C ALA A 101 3.21 -27.71 6.31
N PRO A 102 3.26 -27.38 7.61
CA PRO A 102 3.64 -26.03 8.08
C PRO A 102 4.99 -25.54 7.55
N ASP A 103 5.90 -26.47 7.28
CA ASP A 103 7.27 -26.19 6.80
C ASP A 103 7.36 -26.22 5.26
N GLY A 104 6.24 -26.39 4.55
CA GLY A 104 6.17 -26.44 3.10
C GLY A 104 6.41 -27.82 2.49
N LEU A 105 6.57 -27.85 1.16
CA LEU A 105 7.00 -29.02 0.39
C LEU A 105 8.43 -28.80 -0.09
N PHE A 106 9.26 -29.85 -0.03
CA PHE A 106 10.66 -29.79 -0.42
C PHE A 106 10.90 -30.56 -1.73
N PRO A 107 11.71 -30.04 -2.66
CA PRO A 107 12.09 -30.78 -3.87
C PRO A 107 12.79 -32.09 -3.52
N ALA A 108 12.36 -33.20 -4.12
CA ALA A 108 12.93 -34.53 -3.90
C ALA A 108 13.19 -35.24 -5.24
N ILE A 109 14.36 -35.84 -5.39
CA ILE A 109 14.75 -36.62 -6.59
C ILE A 109 15.12 -38.04 -6.16
N GLY A 110 14.52 -39.03 -6.83
CA GLY A 110 14.84 -40.45 -6.66
C GLY A 110 15.47 -41.03 -7.93
N MET A 111 16.48 -41.87 -7.76
CA MET A 111 17.20 -42.58 -8.83
C MET A 111 17.29 -44.06 -8.45
N HIS A 112 17.27 -44.96 -9.43
CA HIS A 112 17.16 -46.40 -9.19
C HIS A 112 18.22 -47.23 -9.94
N SER A 113 18.64 -46.78 -11.13
CA SER A 113 19.50 -47.60 -12.01
C SER A 113 20.96 -47.14 -11.99
N LEU A 114 21.88 -48.10 -12.16
CA LEU A 114 23.30 -47.83 -12.26
C LEU A 114 23.58 -46.98 -13.52
N GLY A 115 24.17 -45.79 -13.33
CA GLY A 115 24.54 -44.86 -14.41
C GLY A 115 23.53 -43.74 -14.67
N GLU A 116 22.45 -43.66 -13.89
CA GLU A 116 21.59 -42.47 -13.91
C GLU A 116 22.35 -41.25 -13.38
N GLU A 117 22.16 -40.09 -14.01
CA GLU A 117 22.73 -38.81 -13.61
C GLU A 117 21.70 -37.69 -13.90
N VAL A 118 21.57 -36.74 -12.97
CA VAL A 118 20.66 -35.59 -13.10
C VAL A 118 21.39 -34.31 -12.72
N ARG A 119 21.05 -33.20 -13.36
CA ARG A 119 21.44 -31.86 -12.90
C ARG A 119 20.22 -31.22 -12.26
N LEU A 120 20.39 -30.81 -11.00
CA LEU A 120 19.36 -30.12 -10.24
C LEU A 120 19.63 -28.62 -10.29
N ASP A 121 18.63 -27.86 -10.72
CA ASP A 121 18.59 -26.41 -10.63
C ASP A 121 17.44 -26.02 -9.70
N LEU A 122 17.78 -25.49 -8.52
CA LEU A 122 16.80 -25.04 -7.52
C LEU A 122 16.42 -23.56 -7.70
N GLN A 123 17.03 -22.88 -8.67
CA GLN A 123 16.78 -21.49 -9.02
C GLN A 123 16.17 -21.37 -10.43
N ALA A 124 15.70 -22.49 -10.98
CA ALA A 124 15.06 -22.51 -12.29
C ALA A 124 13.77 -21.67 -12.26
N GLU A 125 13.72 -20.65 -13.12
CA GLU A 125 12.54 -19.81 -13.31
C GLU A 125 11.65 -20.41 -14.41
N TRP A 126 10.33 -20.48 -14.15
CA TRP A 126 9.36 -20.95 -15.14
C TRP A 126 8.82 -19.74 -15.92
N GLY A 127 9.50 -19.40 -17.01
CA GLY A 127 9.04 -18.38 -17.97
C GLY A 127 8.15 -19.01 -19.04
N GLN A 128 6.98 -18.41 -19.31
CA GLN A 128 6.29 -18.65 -20.58
C GLN A 128 7.19 -18.12 -21.70
N GLU A 129 7.44 -18.94 -22.72
CA GLU A 129 8.22 -18.56 -23.91
C GLU A 129 7.47 -17.49 -24.74
N GLU A 130 7.39 -16.26 -24.24
CA GLU A 130 7.11 -15.03 -25.00
C GLU A 130 7.90 -13.82 -24.45
N ASP A 131 9.02 -14.05 -23.76
CA ASP A 131 9.80 -12.98 -23.11
C ASP A 131 11.25 -12.90 -23.64
N ASP A 132 11.38 -12.64 -24.94
CA ASP A 132 12.65 -12.33 -25.61
C ASP A 132 12.80 -10.82 -25.86
N SER A 133 12.23 -9.97 -25.00
CA SER A 133 12.44 -8.52 -25.07
C SER A 133 12.44 -7.83 -23.71
N VAL A 134 13.66 -7.67 -23.21
CA VAL A 134 14.16 -6.57 -22.34
C VAL A 134 14.19 -6.87 -20.83
N MET A 135 15.41 -7.17 -20.40
CA MET A 135 15.96 -7.07 -19.05
C MET A 135 15.47 -5.83 -18.28
N MET A 136 14.82 -6.03 -17.12
CA MET A 136 15.00 -5.38 -15.81
C MET A 136 14.00 -6.03 -14.84
N VAL A 137 14.50 -6.77 -13.85
CA VAL A 137 13.68 -7.25 -12.73
C VAL A 137 13.46 -6.04 -11.81
N ASP A 138 12.40 -5.27 -12.05
CA ASP A 138 11.81 -4.43 -11.01
C ASP A 138 10.75 -5.27 -10.29
N SER A 139 10.86 -5.32 -8.98
CA SER A 139 9.78 -5.84 -8.15
C SER A 139 8.62 -4.86 -8.27
N HIS A 140 7.72 -5.04 -9.25
CA HIS A 140 6.53 -4.20 -9.50
C HIS A 140 5.63 -3.96 -8.26
N GLU A 141 5.90 -4.62 -7.13
CA GLU A 141 5.30 -4.33 -5.83
C GLU A 141 5.63 -2.92 -5.29
N ASP A 142 6.70 -2.26 -5.74
CA ASP A 142 7.13 -0.93 -5.26
C ASP A 142 6.68 0.26 -6.14
N GLU A 143 5.87 0.03 -7.18
CA GLU A 143 5.41 1.07 -8.11
C GLU A 143 4.23 1.90 -7.58
N TRP A 144 3.42 1.32 -6.69
CA TRP A 144 2.21 1.96 -6.15
C TRP A 144 2.47 2.62 -4.81
N GLY A 145 2.21 3.93 -4.69
CA GLY A 145 2.38 4.67 -3.44
C GLY A 145 1.15 4.62 -2.55
N ARG A 146 -0.05 4.49 -3.15
CA ARG A 146 -1.32 4.53 -2.43
C ARG A 146 -2.33 3.60 -3.10
N LEU A 147 -2.80 2.60 -2.35
CA LEU A 147 -3.83 1.66 -2.77
C LEU A 147 -4.97 1.68 -1.73
N TYR A 148 -6.20 1.86 -2.20
CA TYR A 148 -7.41 1.84 -1.38
C TYR A 148 -8.49 1.07 -2.12
N ASP A 149 -9.06 0.03 -1.49
CA ASP A 149 -10.08 -0.82 -2.10
C ASP A 149 -9.70 -1.38 -3.49
N VAL A 150 -8.38 -1.45 -3.74
CA VAL A 150 -7.73 -2.02 -4.92
C VAL A 150 -6.60 -2.92 -4.43
N ARG A 151 -6.50 -4.11 -5.02
CA ARG A 151 -5.42 -5.06 -4.79
C ARG A 151 -4.50 -5.09 -6.01
N SER A 152 -3.20 -5.01 -5.79
CA SER A 152 -2.19 -5.22 -6.82
C SER A 152 -1.68 -6.67 -6.81
N SER A 153 -1.36 -7.20 -7.99
CA SER A 153 -0.66 -8.47 -8.17
C SER A 153 0.20 -8.36 -9.44
N GLY A 154 1.48 -8.04 -9.25
CA GLY A 154 2.35 -7.61 -10.35
C GLY A 154 1.76 -6.37 -11.04
N THR A 155 1.58 -6.44 -12.36
CA THR A 155 0.98 -5.37 -13.18
C THR A 155 -0.55 -5.35 -13.12
N LEU A 156 -1.20 -6.33 -12.48
CA LEU A 156 -2.66 -6.42 -12.41
C LEU A 156 -3.19 -5.65 -11.20
N LEU A 157 -4.18 -4.79 -11.42
CA LEU A 157 -5.00 -4.18 -10.39
C LEU A 157 -6.42 -4.75 -10.42
N GLU A 158 -6.95 -5.07 -9.25
CA GLU A 158 -8.30 -5.60 -9.06
C GLU A 158 -9.07 -4.76 -8.04
N TYR A 159 -10.29 -4.37 -8.38
CA TYR A 159 -11.19 -3.73 -7.42
C TYR A 159 -11.67 -4.73 -6.36
N VAL A 160 -11.46 -4.39 -5.08
CA VAL A 160 -11.84 -5.22 -3.93
C VAL A 160 -12.80 -4.49 -2.97
N GLY A 161 -13.29 -3.31 -3.36
CA GLY A 161 -14.22 -2.51 -2.59
C GLY A 161 -15.67 -3.00 -2.63
N LYS A 162 -16.56 -2.23 -1.97
CA LYS A 162 -17.98 -2.60 -1.81
C LYS A 162 -18.85 -2.27 -3.02
N GLY A 163 -18.51 -1.22 -3.77
CA GLY A 163 -19.21 -0.77 -4.99
C GLY A 163 -20.68 -0.39 -4.80
N LYS A 164 -21.10 0.04 -3.59
CA LYS A 164 -22.52 0.35 -3.29
C LYS A 164 -22.86 1.82 -3.49
N SER A 165 -21.89 2.68 -3.25
CA SER A 165 -22.02 4.14 -3.27
C SER A 165 -20.90 4.75 -4.11
N ILE A 166 -21.11 5.96 -4.62
CA ILE A 166 -20.06 6.77 -5.26
C ILE A 166 -18.88 7.08 -4.33
N MET A 167 -19.01 6.80 -3.03
CA MET A 167 -17.96 6.94 -2.01
C MET A 167 -17.12 5.66 -1.84
N ASP A 168 -17.50 4.55 -2.47
CA ASP A 168 -16.78 3.26 -2.39
C ASP A 168 -15.74 3.13 -3.52
N VAL A 169 -15.29 4.24 -4.10
CA VAL A 169 -14.29 4.22 -5.18
C VAL A 169 -12.98 3.67 -4.63
N GLY A 170 -12.45 2.68 -5.31
CA GLY A 170 -11.09 2.20 -5.13
C GLY A 170 -10.12 3.05 -5.94
N LEU A 171 -8.99 3.36 -5.34
CA LEU A 171 -7.97 4.24 -5.90
C LEU A 171 -6.61 3.53 -5.88
N ALA A 172 -5.93 3.56 -7.01
CA ALA A 172 -4.52 3.24 -7.12
C ALA A 172 -3.75 4.44 -7.66
N GLN A 173 -2.79 4.96 -6.90
CA GLN A 173 -1.92 6.06 -7.30
C GLN A 173 -0.47 5.61 -7.24
N ALA A 174 0.27 5.86 -8.33
CA ALA A 174 1.68 5.51 -8.44
C ALA A 174 2.53 6.29 -7.42
N ARG A 175 3.69 5.74 -7.07
CA ARG A 175 4.61 6.31 -6.09
C ARG A 175 5.37 7.52 -6.62
N GLN A 176 5.59 7.58 -7.93
CA GLN A 176 6.36 8.63 -8.60
C GLN A 176 5.46 9.46 -9.54
N PRO A 177 5.73 10.77 -9.68
CA PRO A 177 5.04 11.58 -10.66
C PRO A 177 5.56 11.29 -12.07
N LEU A 178 4.78 11.66 -13.08
CA LEU A 178 5.27 11.73 -14.45
C LEU A 178 6.30 12.86 -14.57
N THR A 179 7.38 12.58 -15.30
CA THR A 179 8.53 13.47 -15.54
C THR A 179 8.82 13.58 -17.03
N THR A 180 9.73 14.46 -17.44
CA THR A 180 10.16 14.57 -18.85
C THR A 180 10.74 13.27 -19.42
N ARG A 181 11.20 12.35 -18.56
CA ARG A 181 11.80 11.05 -18.94
C ARG A 181 10.80 9.88 -18.91
N SER A 182 9.76 9.99 -18.09
CA SER A 182 8.67 9.01 -18.00
C SER A 182 7.35 9.79 -17.92
N HIS A 183 6.74 10.01 -19.09
CA HIS A 183 5.68 11.00 -19.28
C HIS A 183 4.37 10.39 -19.80
N TYR A 184 4.29 9.07 -19.89
CA TYR A 184 3.16 8.35 -20.47
C TYR A 184 3.02 6.98 -19.81
N PHE A 185 1.78 6.55 -19.57
CA PHE A 185 1.46 5.22 -19.05
C PHE A 185 0.18 4.67 -19.67
N GLU A 186 0.03 3.35 -19.66
CA GLU A 186 -1.07 2.62 -20.27
C GLU A 186 -1.78 1.68 -19.29
N VAL A 187 -3.06 1.46 -19.55
CA VAL A 187 -3.95 0.59 -18.79
C VAL A 187 -4.81 -0.22 -19.77
N GLU A 188 -4.65 -1.53 -19.75
CA GLU A 188 -5.50 -2.49 -20.46
C GLU A 188 -6.68 -2.89 -19.56
N ILE A 189 -7.90 -2.80 -20.09
CA ILE A 189 -9.08 -3.30 -19.38
C ILE A 189 -9.15 -4.82 -19.55
N VAL A 190 -8.76 -5.55 -18.50
CA VAL A 190 -8.75 -7.03 -18.49
C VAL A 190 -10.14 -7.59 -18.21
N ASP A 191 -10.87 -6.97 -17.30
CA ASP A 191 -12.27 -7.28 -17.00
C ASP A 191 -12.99 -5.98 -16.69
N ALA A 192 -14.07 -5.70 -17.44
CA ALA A 192 -14.85 -4.48 -17.26
C ALA A 192 -15.72 -4.50 -15.98
N GLY A 193 -15.86 -5.65 -15.33
CA GLY A 193 -16.78 -5.86 -14.22
C GLY A 193 -18.23 -5.56 -14.61
N ASP A 194 -19.07 -5.30 -13.61
CA ASP A 194 -20.51 -5.13 -13.87
C ASP A 194 -20.86 -3.83 -14.62
N LYS A 195 -20.04 -2.76 -14.46
CA LYS A 195 -20.39 -1.40 -14.92
C LYS A 195 -19.29 -0.67 -15.70
N CYS A 196 -18.05 -1.15 -15.68
CA CYS A 196 -16.89 -0.50 -16.33
C CYS A 196 -16.62 0.93 -15.82
N TYR A 197 -16.83 1.19 -14.53
CA TYR A 197 -16.46 2.42 -13.85
C TYR A 197 -14.95 2.48 -13.61
N ILE A 198 -14.19 2.37 -14.70
CA ILE A 198 -12.73 2.44 -14.73
C ILE A 198 -12.34 3.82 -15.21
N ALA A 199 -11.50 4.52 -14.46
CA ALA A 199 -11.00 5.85 -14.80
C ALA A 199 -9.48 5.86 -14.82
N LEU A 200 -8.91 6.44 -15.88
CA LEU A 200 -7.47 6.63 -16.07
C LEU A 200 -7.15 8.12 -16.03
N GLY A 201 -6.18 8.54 -15.22
CA GLY A 201 -5.77 9.92 -15.23
C GLY A 201 -4.57 10.26 -14.37
N LEU A 202 -4.47 11.55 -14.07
CA LEU A 202 -3.39 12.14 -13.31
C LEU A 202 -3.98 12.89 -12.13
N ALA A 203 -3.32 12.80 -10.96
CA ALA A 203 -3.75 13.51 -9.77
C ALA A 203 -2.56 14.02 -8.95
N ARG A 204 -2.79 15.05 -8.14
CA ARG A 204 -1.86 15.53 -7.11
C ARG A 204 -1.55 14.42 -6.08
N ARG A 205 -0.41 14.54 -5.40
CA ARG A 205 0.10 13.55 -4.43
C ARG A 205 -0.87 13.17 -3.32
N ASP A 206 -1.65 14.14 -2.82
CA ASP A 206 -2.59 14.01 -1.70
C ASP A 206 -4.05 13.88 -2.18
N TYR A 207 -4.28 13.28 -3.35
CA TYR A 207 -5.63 13.09 -3.89
C TYR A 207 -6.56 12.32 -2.93
N PRO A 208 -7.86 12.66 -2.82
CA PRO A 208 -8.81 11.94 -1.96
C PRO A 208 -8.93 10.46 -2.34
N LYS A 209 -8.86 9.59 -1.33
CA LYS A 209 -8.82 8.12 -1.53
C LYS A 209 -10.12 7.49 -2.05
N ASN A 210 -11.23 8.19 -1.89
CA ASN A 210 -12.60 7.71 -2.10
C ASN A 210 -13.29 8.42 -3.26
N ARG A 211 -12.52 8.94 -4.23
CA ARG A 211 -13.04 9.66 -5.40
C ARG A 211 -12.31 9.19 -6.65
N HIS A 212 -13.03 9.10 -7.77
CA HIS A 212 -12.38 8.83 -9.05
C HIS A 212 -11.43 9.97 -9.42
N PRO A 213 -10.33 9.68 -10.14
CA PRO A 213 -9.49 10.74 -10.70
C PRO A 213 -10.34 11.65 -11.60
N GLY A 214 -10.03 12.95 -11.57
CA GLY A 214 -10.77 14.01 -12.27
C GLY A 214 -11.94 14.61 -11.48
N TRP A 215 -12.43 13.98 -10.41
CA TRP A 215 -13.57 14.48 -9.62
C TRP A 215 -13.24 15.56 -8.59
N SER A 216 -11.96 15.71 -8.23
CA SER A 216 -11.47 16.71 -7.27
C SER A 216 -10.31 17.49 -7.86
N ARG A 217 -10.09 18.71 -7.34
CA ARG A 217 -9.07 19.66 -7.82
C ARG A 217 -7.68 19.05 -7.88
N GLY A 218 -6.89 19.53 -8.83
CA GLY A 218 -5.54 19.01 -9.08
C GLY A 218 -5.54 17.62 -9.70
N SER A 219 -6.61 17.24 -10.42
CA SER A 219 -6.69 15.98 -11.16
C SER A 219 -7.46 16.12 -12.46
N VAL A 220 -7.04 15.35 -13.46
CA VAL A 220 -7.69 15.21 -14.77
C VAL A 220 -7.73 13.74 -15.17
N ALA A 221 -8.85 13.26 -15.69
CA ALA A 221 -9.01 11.86 -16.04
C ALA A 221 -10.01 11.62 -17.17
N TYR A 222 -9.82 10.51 -17.86
CA TYR A 222 -10.71 9.97 -18.87
C TYR A 222 -11.39 8.70 -18.32
N HIS A 223 -12.72 8.66 -18.41
CA HIS A 223 -13.53 7.60 -17.82
C HIS A 223 -14.03 6.64 -18.92
N ALA A 224 -13.87 5.34 -18.69
CA ALA A 224 -14.17 4.29 -19.67
C ALA A 224 -15.68 4.11 -19.91
N ASP A 225 -16.49 4.27 -18.86
CA ASP A 225 -17.92 4.00 -18.87
C ASP A 225 -18.73 4.99 -19.70
N ASP A 226 -18.33 6.25 -19.80
CA ASP A 226 -19.09 7.27 -20.53
C ASP A 226 -18.26 8.01 -21.60
N GLY A 227 -16.95 7.79 -21.62
CA GLY A 227 -16.03 8.41 -22.58
C GLY A 227 -15.77 9.90 -22.30
N LYS A 228 -16.12 10.40 -21.11
CA LYS A 228 -15.93 11.81 -20.76
C LYS A 228 -14.59 12.08 -20.13
N ILE A 229 -14.20 13.35 -20.18
CA ILE A 229 -13.07 13.89 -19.43
C ILE A 229 -13.59 14.64 -18.19
N PHE A 230 -12.99 14.35 -17.05
CA PHE A 230 -13.26 15.00 -15.77
C PHE A 230 -12.03 15.79 -15.35
N HIS A 231 -12.21 17.03 -14.91
CA HIS A 231 -11.13 17.91 -14.51
C HIS A 231 -11.56 18.72 -13.28
N GLY A 232 -11.02 18.35 -12.12
CA GLY A 232 -11.29 19.05 -10.87
C GLY A 232 -12.73 19.01 -10.36
N SER A 233 -13.63 18.25 -11.00
CA SER A 233 -15.08 18.35 -10.82
C SER A 233 -15.77 17.01 -11.08
N GLY A 234 -16.84 16.73 -10.32
CA GLY A 234 -17.70 15.57 -10.53
C GLY A 234 -18.58 15.63 -11.79
N VAL A 235 -18.49 16.72 -12.57
CA VAL A 235 -19.20 16.88 -13.85
C VAL A 235 -18.20 16.78 -14.99
N GLY A 236 -18.37 15.77 -15.85
CA GLY A 236 -17.49 15.51 -17.00
C GLY A 236 -18.01 16.09 -18.31
N ASP A 237 -17.09 16.39 -19.22
CA ASP A 237 -17.36 16.88 -20.57
C ASP A 237 -17.22 15.75 -21.62
N PRO A 238 -18.02 15.74 -22.70
CA PRO A 238 -17.80 14.85 -23.84
C PRO A 238 -16.37 14.98 -24.39
N PHE A 239 -15.68 13.85 -24.57
CA PHE A 239 -14.26 13.87 -24.94
C PHE A 239 -13.88 12.79 -25.94
N GLY A 240 -14.09 11.53 -25.58
CA GLY A 240 -13.73 10.37 -26.38
C GLY A 240 -14.85 9.34 -26.46
N PRO A 241 -14.61 8.21 -27.15
CA PRO A 241 -15.54 7.08 -27.12
C PRO A 241 -15.55 6.40 -25.74
N ARG A 242 -16.48 5.48 -25.49
CA ARG A 242 -16.39 4.56 -24.33
C ARG A 242 -15.32 3.50 -24.56
N CYS A 243 -14.73 2.98 -23.50
CA CYS A 243 -13.79 1.84 -23.54
C CYS A 243 -14.43 0.56 -22.99
N PHE A 244 -13.94 -0.58 -23.45
CA PHE A 244 -14.45 -1.91 -23.12
C PHE A 244 -13.28 -2.85 -22.81
N GLU A 245 -13.63 -4.04 -22.32
CA GLU A 245 -12.67 -5.14 -22.15
C GLU A 245 -11.81 -5.36 -23.41
N GLY A 246 -10.50 -5.46 -23.22
CA GLY A 246 -9.49 -5.55 -24.27
C GLY A 246 -9.01 -4.21 -24.85
N ASP A 247 -9.65 -3.08 -24.53
CA ASP A 247 -9.11 -1.77 -24.90
C ASP A 247 -7.93 -1.37 -24.01
N ILE A 248 -6.92 -0.74 -24.63
CA ILE A 248 -5.79 -0.10 -23.96
C ILE A 248 -6.03 1.40 -23.92
N MET A 249 -6.15 1.96 -22.72
CA MET A 249 -6.25 3.38 -22.46
C MET A 249 -4.88 3.92 -22.07
N GLY A 250 -4.45 5.05 -22.62
CA GLY A 250 -3.20 5.70 -22.22
C GLY A 250 -3.39 7.13 -21.78
N CYS A 251 -2.47 7.61 -20.94
CA CYS A 251 -2.45 8.98 -20.44
C CYS A 251 -1.02 9.48 -20.33
N GLY A 252 -0.77 10.70 -20.80
CA GLY A 252 0.56 11.29 -20.72
C GLY A 252 0.56 12.81 -20.75
N ILE A 253 1.76 13.38 -20.54
CA ILE A 253 2.00 14.82 -20.48
C ILE A 253 2.93 15.22 -21.64
N MET A 254 2.51 16.21 -22.43
CA MET A 254 3.40 16.90 -23.35
C MET A 254 4.08 18.05 -22.60
N PHE A 255 5.31 17.80 -22.15
CA PHE A 255 6.12 18.82 -21.50
C PHE A 255 6.67 19.82 -22.53
N PRO A 256 6.56 21.14 -22.29
CA PRO A 256 7.28 22.16 -23.05
C PRO A 256 8.79 21.92 -23.04
N ARG A 257 9.50 22.38 -24.08
CA ARG A 257 10.96 22.16 -24.20
C ARG A 257 11.78 22.82 -23.09
N ASP A 258 11.24 23.89 -22.51
CA ASP A 258 11.80 24.69 -21.42
C ASP A 258 11.21 24.30 -20.05
N TYR A 259 10.52 23.15 -19.97
CA TYR A 259 10.00 22.65 -18.71
C TYR A 259 11.14 22.25 -17.77
N ILE A 260 11.20 22.88 -16.60
CA ILE A 260 12.12 22.54 -15.52
C ILE A 260 11.29 21.88 -14.42
N SER A 261 11.60 20.63 -14.10
CA SER A 261 10.95 19.89 -13.02
C SER A 261 11.44 20.43 -11.67
N ASP A 262 10.54 20.77 -10.75
CA ASP A 262 10.89 21.32 -9.44
C ASP A 262 11.58 20.30 -8.49
N GLY A 263 12.01 19.13 -9.00
CA GLY A 263 12.65 18.07 -8.21
C GLY A 263 13.71 17.25 -8.94
N GLU A 264 14.17 17.67 -10.14
CA GLU A 264 15.28 16.96 -10.82
C GLU A 264 16.66 17.27 -10.19
N ASP A 265 16.81 18.40 -9.47
CA ASP A 265 18.10 18.83 -8.92
C ASP A 265 18.40 18.31 -7.50
N GLU A 266 17.41 17.83 -6.72
CA GLU A 266 17.66 17.37 -5.34
C GLU A 266 18.16 15.91 -5.24
N LEU A 267 17.92 15.09 -6.26
CA LEU A 267 18.35 13.68 -6.27
C LEU A 267 19.86 13.52 -6.52
N ASP A 268 20.47 14.43 -7.29
CA ASP A 268 21.91 14.38 -7.59
C ASP A 268 22.78 14.89 -6.41
N GLU A 269 22.24 15.68 -5.47
CA GLU A 269 22.99 16.16 -4.30
C GLU A 269 22.98 15.18 -3.11
N TRP A 270 21.99 14.28 -3.01
CA TRP A 270 21.88 13.34 -1.88
C TRP A 270 22.86 12.16 -1.96
N GLU A 271 23.34 11.79 -3.16
CA GLU A 271 24.41 10.80 -3.30
C GLU A 271 25.80 11.34 -2.92
N ALA A 272 25.98 12.67 -2.85
CA ALA A 272 27.29 13.30 -2.61
C ALA A 272 27.60 13.60 -1.13
N LEU A 273 26.65 13.38 -0.19
CA LEU A 273 26.77 13.84 1.20
C LEU A 273 26.78 12.75 2.27
N GLU A 274 27.06 11.49 1.92
CA GLU A 274 27.60 10.55 2.91
C GLU A 274 29.05 10.92 3.23
N VAL A 275 29.22 11.72 4.30
CA VAL A 275 30.28 11.66 5.34
C VAL A 275 30.43 13.05 5.97
N ARG A 276 29.77 13.28 7.11
CA ARG A 276 30.31 13.94 8.34
C ARG A 276 29.21 14.16 9.39
N PRO A 277 29.36 13.67 10.62
CA PRO A 277 28.41 13.95 11.69
C PRO A 277 28.72 15.31 12.33
N LYS A 278 27.71 16.17 12.51
CA LYS A 278 27.76 17.26 13.51
C LYS A 278 26.43 17.43 14.24
N GLN A 279 26.60 17.73 15.52
CA GLN A 279 25.65 17.78 16.62
C GLN A 279 24.57 18.85 16.47
N GLY A 280 23.33 18.47 16.81
CA GLY A 280 22.44 19.15 17.75
C GLY A 280 22.01 20.58 17.47
N HIS A 281 20.71 20.77 17.18
CA HIS A 281 19.90 21.74 17.90
C HIS A 281 18.43 21.33 17.89
N VAL A 282 17.84 21.21 19.09
CA VAL A 282 16.41 21.01 19.31
C VAL A 282 15.71 22.35 19.12
N GLN A 283 14.58 22.37 18.41
CA GLN A 283 13.57 23.41 18.63
C GLN A 283 12.16 22.81 18.49
N ASN A 284 11.43 22.89 19.61
CA ASN A 284 10.02 22.56 19.72
C ASN A 284 9.18 23.58 18.96
N PHE A 285 8.14 23.12 18.27
CA PHE A 285 6.92 23.89 18.07
C PHE A 285 5.73 23.02 18.49
N VAL A 286 4.85 23.61 19.30
CA VAL A 286 3.71 22.96 19.95
C VAL A 286 2.43 23.73 19.59
N TYR A 287 1.33 22.99 19.53
CA TYR A 287 -0.10 23.38 19.49
C TYR A 287 -0.61 23.71 18.06
N LEU A 288 -1.75 23.20 17.59
CA LEU A 288 -3.04 22.96 18.25
C LEU A 288 -3.81 21.79 17.58
N ASN A 289 -4.67 21.14 18.37
CA ASN A 289 -5.85 20.42 17.89
C ASN A 289 -6.81 21.44 17.28
N ASP A 290 -7.39 21.13 16.13
CA ASP A 290 -8.79 21.45 15.83
C ASP A 290 -9.37 20.28 15.01
N GLU A 291 -10.45 19.72 15.55
CA GLU A 291 -11.37 18.86 14.82
C GLU A 291 -12.16 19.79 13.91
N ASP A 292 -11.98 19.70 12.59
CA ASP A 292 -12.89 20.35 11.64
C ASP A 292 -13.25 19.37 10.52
N GLU A 293 -14.56 19.09 10.47
CA GLU A 293 -15.26 18.44 9.38
C GLU A 293 -15.09 19.32 8.12
N GLU A 294 -14.30 18.89 7.14
CA GLU A 294 -14.22 19.62 5.87
C GLU A 294 -15.47 19.36 5.02
N GLU A 295 -16.43 20.27 5.16
CA GLU A 295 -17.54 20.50 4.24
C GLU A 295 -16.97 21.03 2.91
N ASP A 296 -17.19 20.30 1.81
CA ASP A 296 -16.78 20.64 0.43
C ASP A 296 -17.35 22.02 0.03
N GLY A 297 -16.58 23.08 0.29
CA GLY A 297 -16.86 24.44 -0.16
C GLY A 297 -16.33 24.67 -1.57
N ASP A 298 -17.23 24.92 -2.52
CA ASP A 298 -16.93 25.45 -3.84
C ASP A 298 -16.31 26.87 -3.72
N ASP A 299 -14.99 26.94 -3.53
CA ASP A 299 -14.25 28.21 -3.54
C ASP A 299 -13.99 28.64 -5.00
N PRO A 300 -14.37 29.85 -5.45
CA PRO A 300 -14.23 30.23 -6.87
C PRO A 300 -12.77 30.17 -7.33
N GLU A 301 -12.56 29.95 -8.63
CA GLU A 301 -11.26 29.96 -9.31
C GLU A 301 -10.42 31.18 -8.88
N GLN A 302 -9.55 30.99 -7.89
CA GLN A 302 -8.37 31.82 -7.75
C GLN A 302 -7.40 31.31 -8.81
N ASP A 303 -7.26 32.09 -9.88
CA ASP A 303 -6.21 31.98 -10.88
C ASP A 303 -4.84 31.98 -10.19
N GLN A 304 -4.41 30.82 -9.71
CA GLN A 304 -3.01 30.58 -9.47
C GLN A 304 -2.36 30.53 -10.85
N GLU A 305 -1.45 31.47 -11.10
CA GLU A 305 -0.54 31.54 -12.26
C GLU A 305 0.43 30.33 -12.24
N GLY A 306 -0.12 29.12 -12.15
CA GLY A 306 0.62 27.88 -12.08
C GLY A 306 1.07 27.43 -13.47
N ARG A 307 2.19 26.69 -13.51
CA ARG A 307 2.74 26.16 -14.76
C ARG A 307 1.71 25.25 -15.43
N LYS A 308 1.50 25.43 -16.72
CA LYS A 308 0.53 24.65 -17.50
C LYS A 308 1.22 23.63 -18.38
N VAL A 309 0.59 22.46 -18.52
CA VAL A 309 1.01 21.40 -19.43
C VAL A 309 -0.18 20.87 -20.23
N MET A 310 0.10 20.24 -21.37
CA MET A 310 -0.91 19.56 -22.16
C MET A 310 -0.95 18.08 -21.79
N VAL A 311 -2.01 17.64 -21.12
CA VAL A 311 -2.29 16.22 -20.89
C VAL A 311 -2.99 15.65 -22.11
N PHE A 312 -2.59 14.48 -22.56
CA PHE A 312 -3.23 13.76 -23.66
C PHE A 312 -3.66 12.37 -23.23
N PHE A 313 -4.67 11.85 -23.94
CA PHE A 313 -5.19 10.52 -23.72
C PHE A 313 -5.21 9.75 -25.01
N THR A 314 -5.00 8.44 -24.92
CA THR A 314 -5.02 7.51 -26.05
C THR A 314 -6.01 6.39 -25.81
N ARG A 315 -6.47 5.79 -26.92
CA ARG A 315 -7.14 4.49 -26.93
C ARG A 315 -6.52 3.65 -28.03
N ASN A 316 -6.04 2.46 -27.69
CA ASN A 316 -5.37 1.52 -28.59
C ASN A 316 -4.24 2.21 -29.37
N GLY A 317 -3.39 2.96 -28.66
CA GLY A 317 -2.25 3.71 -29.21
C GLY A 317 -2.60 4.99 -29.97
N LYS A 318 -3.89 5.33 -30.16
CA LYS A 318 -4.32 6.53 -30.90
C LYS A 318 -4.75 7.63 -29.94
N ILE A 319 -4.18 8.84 -30.08
CA ILE A 319 -4.63 10.03 -29.34
C ILE A 319 -6.11 10.31 -29.63
N ILE A 320 -6.92 10.34 -28.58
CA ILE A 320 -8.35 10.68 -28.64
C ILE A 320 -8.63 12.15 -28.32
N GLY A 321 -7.76 12.78 -27.54
CA GLY A 321 -7.89 14.20 -27.21
C GLY A 321 -6.80 14.69 -26.28
N ARG A 322 -6.84 15.99 -25.96
CA ARG A 322 -5.88 16.68 -25.11
C ARG A 322 -6.59 17.73 -24.24
N ARG A 323 -6.00 18.05 -23.08
CA ARG A 323 -6.50 19.06 -22.15
C ARG A 323 -5.33 19.84 -21.56
N GLU A 324 -5.41 21.16 -21.59
CA GLU A 324 -4.48 22.02 -20.86
C GLU A 324 -4.85 22.01 -19.38
N VAL A 325 -3.88 21.77 -18.51
CA VAL A 325 -4.08 21.71 -17.05
C VAL A 325 -2.93 22.41 -16.33
N VAL A 326 -3.22 22.94 -15.15
CA VAL A 326 -2.22 23.51 -14.23
C VAL A 326 -1.57 22.37 -13.45
N VAL A 327 -0.24 22.34 -13.43
CA VAL A 327 0.53 21.33 -12.69
C VAL A 327 0.45 21.61 -11.19
N PRO A 328 -0.01 20.67 -10.36
CA PRO A 328 -0.02 20.82 -8.91
C PRO A 328 1.40 20.77 -8.35
N MET A 329 1.59 21.30 -7.13
CA MET A 329 2.85 21.13 -6.40
C MET A 329 3.20 19.64 -6.26
N GLY A 330 4.45 19.30 -6.56
CA GLY A 330 4.94 17.91 -6.57
C GLY A 330 4.63 17.13 -7.85
N GLY A 331 3.95 17.75 -8.82
CA GLY A 331 3.67 17.14 -10.12
C GLY A 331 2.45 16.22 -10.13
N PHE A 332 2.23 15.62 -11.29
CA PHE A 332 1.10 14.74 -11.55
C PHE A 332 1.49 13.28 -11.43
N TYR A 333 0.74 12.53 -10.63
CA TYR A 333 0.96 11.10 -10.41
C TYR A 333 -0.06 10.29 -11.22
N PRO A 334 0.37 9.23 -11.93
CA PRO A 334 -0.53 8.24 -12.51
C PRO A 334 -1.54 7.77 -11.48
N THR A 335 -2.82 7.79 -11.84
CA THR A 335 -3.91 7.47 -10.92
C THR A 335 -5.03 6.75 -11.67
N ILE A 336 -5.45 5.62 -11.10
CA ILE A 336 -6.52 4.77 -11.60
C ILE A 336 -7.61 4.70 -10.54
N GLY A 337 -8.86 4.85 -10.98
CA GLY A 337 -10.02 4.66 -10.13
C GLY A 337 -10.89 3.52 -10.64
N MET A 338 -11.41 2.70 -9.73
CA MET A 338 -12.34 1.60 -9.99
C MET A 338 -13.48 1.63 -8.96
N LEU A 339 -14.67 1.15 -9.31
CA LEU A 339 -15.84 1.24 -8.42
C LEU A 339 -16.79 0.03 -8.50
N SER A 340 -16.75 -0.74 -9.59
CA SER A 340 -17.67 -1.87 -9.78
C SER A 340 -16.99 -3.20 -9.49
N SER A 341 -17.75 -4.12 -8.89
CA SER A 341 -17.28 -5.50 -8.68
C SER A 341 -16.85 -6.14 -10.00
N GLY A 342 -15.74 -6.88 -9.94
CA GLY A 342 -15.17 -7.59 -11.08
C GLY A 342 -14.15 -6.78 -11.90
N GLU A 343 -14.06 -5.46 -11.70
CA GLU A 343 -13.14 -4.62 -12.48
C GLU A 343 -11.68 -5.01 -12.26
N LYS A 344 -10.99 -5.28 -13.37
CA LYS A 344 -9.57 -5.61 -13.42
C LYS A 344 -8.89 -4.91 -14.56
N VAL A 345 -7.70 -4.38 -14.29
CA VAL A 345 -6.89 -3.72 -15.29
C VAL A 345 -5.43 -4.16 -15.18
N LYS A 346 -4.75 -4.25 -16.32
CA LYS A 346 -3.29 -4.42 -16.37
C LYS A 346 -2.66 -3.07 -16.65
N VAL A 347 -1.66 -2.69 -15.86
CA VAL A 347 -1.02 -1.38 -15.93
C VAL A 347 0.42 -1.52 -16.41
N ASP A 348 0.80 -0.65 -17.34
CA ASP A 348 2.18 -0.42 -17.72
C ASP A 348 2.52 1.05 -17.45
N LEU A 349 3.35 1.29 -16.44
CA LEU A 349 3.82 2.62 -16.06
C LEU A 349 4.97 3.13 -16.92
N HIS A 350 5.58 2.26 -17.73
CA HIS A 350 6.77 2.54 -18.52
C HIS A 350 6.69 1.95 -19.94
N PRO A 351 5.60 2.19 -20.70
CA PRO A 351 5.43 1.62 -22.02
C PRO A 351 6.49 2.15 -23.00
N LEU A 352 7.04 1.25 -23.82
CA LEU A 352 8.04 1.59 -24.85
C LEU A 352 7.51 2.52 -25.96
N SER A 353 6.19 2.72 -26.01
CA SER A 353 5.50 3.59 -26.97
C SER A 353 5.46 5.07 -26.56
N GLY A 354 5.95 5.40 -25.36
CA GLY A 354 5.94 6.73 -24.75
C GLY A 354 6.96 7.72 -25.29
#